data_AF-A0A0F7GBX2-F1
#
_entry.id   AF-A0A0F7GBX2-F1
#
_cell.length_a   1.000
_cell.length_b   1.000
_cell.length_c   1.000
_cell.angle_alpha   90.00
_cell.angle_beta   90.00
_cell.angle_gamma   90.00
#
_symmetry.space_group_name_H-M   'P 1'
#
loop_
_entity.id
_entity.type
_entity.pdbx_description
1 polymer ?
#
loop_
_entity_poly.entity_id
_entity_poly.type
_entity_poly.pdbx_seq_one_letter_code
_entity_poly.pdbx_strand_id
1 'polypeptide(L)' 'MVETFSPELKKLMSIAQDSHLSAVMRSQAVADITHLASRQAFLALLEIASDKNADFEIRDQCLVSAREIIRPLS' A
#
# COMPACT_ATOMS: atom_id res chain seq x y z
N MET A 1 -11.13 -1.98 17.79
CA MET A 1 -9.67 -1.74 17.94
C MET A 1 -9.26 -0.92 16.73
N VAL A 2 -8.84 0.34 16.89
CA VAL A 2 -8.23 1.07 15.77
C VAL A 2 -6.86 0.45 15.58
N GLU A 3 -6.61 -0.20 14.46
CA GLU A 3 -5.30 -0.79 14.20
C GLU A 3 -4.28 0.31 14.01
N THR A 4 -3.24 0.31 14.83
CA THR A 4 -2.17 1.29 14.74
C THR A 4 -1.09 0.77 13.81
N PHE A 5 -0.98 1.33 12.60
CA PHE A 5 0.17 1.09 11.73
C PHE A 5 1.46 1.61 12.37
N SER A 6 2.58 0.94 12.12
CA SER A 6 3.89 1.42 12.55
C SER A 6 4.21 2.79 11.92
N PRO A 7 5.04 3.63 12.57
CA PRO A 7 5.46 4.91 12.00
C PRO A 7 6.06 4.78 10.60
N GLU A 8 6.83 3.73 10.35
CA GLU A 8 7.46 3.43 9.07
C GLU A 8 6.41 3.10 8.01
N LEU A 9 5.43 2.26 8.34
CA LEU A 9 4.34 1.91 7.43
C LEU A 9 3.48 3.13 7.08
N LYS A 10 3.21 4.00 8.06
CA LYS A 10 2.51 5.26 7.81
C LYS A 10 3.27 6.15 6.83
N LYS A 11 4.60 6.24 6.94
CA LYS A 11 5.42 7.00 5.98
C LYS A 11 5.28 6.45 4.57
N LEU A 12 5.34 5.13 4.40
CA LEU A 12 5.16 4.49 3.08
C LEU A 12 3.76 4.74 2.53
N MET A 13 2.72 4.65 3.36
CA MET A 13 1.35 4.99 2.97
C MET A 13 1.23 6.44 2.51
N SER A 14 1.80 7.39 3.26
CA SER A 14 1.81 8.80 2.87
C SER A 14 2.52 9.03 1.54
N ILE A 15 3.65 8.35 1.29
CA ILE A 15 4.34 8.42 -0.01
C ILE A 15 3.46 7.88 -1.12
N ALA A 16 2.82 6.72 -0.93
CA ALA A 16 1.96 6.10 -1.95
C ALA A 16 0.74 6.97 -2.32
N GLN A 17 0.19 7.72 -1.36
CA GLN A 17 -1.00 8.57 -1.54
C GLN A 17 -0.67 10.00 -2.01
N ASP A 18 0.59 10.43 -1.99
CA ASP A 18 0.97 11.79 -2.34
C ASP A 18 1.00 12.01 -3.86
N SER A 19 -0.08 12.56 -4.40
CA SER A 19 -0.23 12.90 -5.82
C SER A 19 0.82 13.89 -6.36
N HIS A 20 1.54 14.62 -5.49
CA HIS A 20 2.63 15.49 -5.91
C HIS A 20 3.94 14.73 -6.19
N LEU A 21 4.04 13.47 -5.78
CA LEU A 21 5.18 12.61 -6.06
C LEU A 21 5.02 11.87 -7.38
N SER A 22 6.16 11.56 -8.01
CA SER A 22 6.19 10.79 -9.25
C SER A 22 5.52 9.43 -9.08
N ALA A 23 4.88 8.95 -10.16
CA ALA A 23 4.25 7.63 -10.18
C ALA A 23 5.22 6.50 -9.80
N VAL A 24 6.50 6.63 -10.17
CA VAL A 24 7.57 5.67 -9.82
C VAL A 24 7.78 5.60 -8.31
N MET A 25 7.87 6.75 -7.63
CA MET A 25 8.06 6.79 -6.17
C MET A 25 6.87 6.19 -5.43
N ARG A 26 5.65 6.51 -5.89
CA ARG A 26 4.41 5.95 -5.32
C ARG A 26 4.34 4.44 -5.51
N SER A 27 4.64 3.96 -6.72
CA SER A 27 4.67 2.54 -7.04
C SER A 27 5.72 1.79 -6.22
N GLN A 28 6.88 2.40 -5.99
CA GLN A 28 7.92 1.83 -5.15
C GLN A 28 7.48 1.73 -3.69
N ALA A 29 6.80 2.75 -3.16
CA ALA A 29 6.26 2.68 -1.80
C ALA A 29 5.24 1.53 -1.65
N VAL A 30 4.39 1.29 -2.65
CA VAL A 30 3.48 0.14 -2.67
C VAL A 30 4.25 -1.19 -2.67
N ALA A 31 5.32 -1.31 -3.46
CA ALA A 31 6.17 -2.49 -3.46
C ALA A 31 6.86 -2.72 -2.10
N ASP A 32 7.37 -1.66 -1.48
CA ASP A 32 8.02 -1.74 -0.17
C ASP A 32 7.03 -2.17 0.92
N ILE A 33 5.79 -1.67 0.88
CA ILE A 33 4.70 -2.15 1.77
C ILE A 33 4.45 -3.64 1.53
N THR A 34 4.39 -4.07 0.26
CA THR A 34 4.15 -5.47 -0.12
C THR A 34 5.22 -6.41 0.42
N HIS A 35 6.49 -6.00 0.33
CA HIS A 35 7.64 -6.77 0.83
C HIS A 35 7.61 -7.04 2.34
N LEU A 36 6.90 -6.23 3.13
CA LEU A 36 6.72 -6.50 4.55
C LEU A 36 5.91 -7.77 4.82
N ALA A 37 5.12 -8.24 3.84
CA ALA A 37 4.37 -9.50 3.86
C ALA A 37 3.62 -9.79 5.18
N SER A 38 3.07 -8.74 5.80
CA SER A 38 2.43 -8.81 7.12
C SER A 38 0.95 -8.46 7.03
N ARG A 39 0.18 -8.85 8.05
CA ARG A 39 -1.23 -8.45 8.17
C ARG A 39 -1.40 -6.92 8.17
N GLN A 40 -0.47 -6.18 8.77
CA GLN A 40 -0.52 -4.71 8.77
C GLN A 40 -0.26 -4.14 7.38
N ALA A 41 0.68 -4.69 6.62
CA ALA A 41 0.91 -4.30 5.23
C ALA A 41 -0.30 -4.56 4.34
N PHE A 42 -0.95 -5.72 4.51
CA PHE A 42 -2.20 -6.04 3.81
C PHE A 42 -3.29 -4.99 4.07
N LEU A 43 -3.50 -4.61 5.33
CA LEU A 43 -4.49 -3.60 5.68
C LEU A 43 -4.11 -2.21 5.16
N ALA A 44 -2.83 -1.84 5.22
CA ALA A 44 -2.35 -0.57 4.68
C ALA A 44 -2.60 -0.45 3.17
N LEU A 45 -2.38 -1.53 2.41
CA LEU A 45 -2.68 -1.57 0.97
C LEU A 45 -4.18 -1.38 0.69
N LEU A 46 -5.05 -2.00 1.49
CA LEU A 46 -6.50 -1.81 1.37
C LEU A 46 -6.93 -0.38 1.73
N GLU A 47 -6.30 0.23 2.73
CA GLU A 47 -6.56 1.61 3.10
C GLU A 47 -6.19 2.57 1.96
N ILE A 48 -5.02 2.40 1.35
CA ILE A 48 -4.60 3.18 0.17
C ILE A 48 -5.55 2.92 -1.01
N ALA A 49 -5.92 1.68 -1.29
CA ALA A 49 -6.83 1.34 -2.38
C ALA A 49 -8.25 1.94 -2.19
N SER A 50 -8.65 2.17 -0.94
CA SER A 50 -9.93 2.78 -0.59
C SER A 50 -9.92 4.32 -0.69
N ASP A 51 -8.74 4.93 -0.77
CA ASP A 51 -8.60 6.38 -0.91
C ASP A 51 -9.07 6.83 -2.30
N LYS A 52 -10.19 7.56 -2.34
CA LYS A 52 -10.78 8.06 -3.58
C LYS A 52 -9.99 9.19 -4.22
N ASN A 53 -9.04 9.79 -3.50
CA ASN A 53 -8.18 10.86 -3.99
C ASN A 53 -6.89 10.31 -4.61
N ALA A 54 -6.53 9.06 -4.33
CA ALA A 54 -5.39 8.42 -4.96
C ALA A 54 -5.69 8.07 -6.42
N ASP A 55 -4.66 8.13 -7.26
CA ASP A 55 -4.77 7.76 -8.68
C ASP A 55 -5.25 6.31 -8.84
N PHE A 56 -6.09 6.09 -9.85
CA PHE A 56 -6.66 4.77 -10.15
C PHE A 56 -5.59 3.68 -10.28
N GLU A 57 -4.47 3.98 -10.95
CA GLU A 57 -3.37 3.05 -11.16
C GLU A 57 -2.71 2.59 -9.85
N ILE A 58 -2.51 3.51 -8.90
CA ILE A 58 -1.97 3.17 -7.57
C ILE A 58 -2.98 2.33 -6.79
N ARG A 59 -4.26 2.66 -6.86
CA ARG A 59 -5.31 1.90 -6.18
C ARG A 59 -5.40 0.48 -6.71
N ASP A 60 -5.32 0.29 -8.02
CA ASP A 60 -5.31 -1.03 -8.65
C ASP A 60 -4.03 -1.81 -8.27
N GLN A 61 -2.87 -1.17 -8.31
CA GLN A 61 -1.61 -1.76 -7.87
C GLN A 61 -1.69 -2.24 -6.42
N CYS A 62 -2.25 -1.44 -5.50
CA CYS A 62 -2.43 -1.83 -4.12
C CYS A 62 -3.32 -3.07 -3.96
N LEU A 63 -4.38 -3.22 -4.76
CA LEU A 63 -5.24 -4.41 -4.74
C LEU A 63 -4.52 -5.66 -5.24
N VAL A 64 -3.72 -5.53 -6.30
CA VAL A 64 -2.87 -6.61 -6.80
C VAL A 64 -1.86 -7.05 -5.73
N SER A 65 -1.14 -6.10 -5.15
CA SER A 65 -0.18 -6.33 -4.06
C SER A 65 -0.83 -6.94 -2.82
N ALA A 66 -2.02 -6.49 -2.42
CA ALA A 66 -2.73 -7.05 -1.28
C ALA A 66 -3.09 -8.52 -1.51
N ARG A 67 -3.49 -8.86 -2.75
CA ARG A 67 -3.72 -10.25 -3.17
C ARG A 67 -2.44 -11.09 -3.13
N GLU A 68 -1.28 -10.51 -3.43
CA GLU A 68 0.00 -11.23 -3.37
C GLU A 68 0.38 -11.61 -1.93
N ILE A 69 0.12 -10.74 -0.95
CA ILE A 69 0.39 -11.04 0.47
C ILE A 69 -0.37 -12.28 0.95
N ILE A 70 -1.60 -12.49 0.47
CA ILE A 70 -2.44 -13.63 0.88
C ILE A 70 -2.32 -14.85 -0.04
N ARG A 71 -1.68 -14.71 -1.21
CA ARG A 71 -1.52 -15.84 -2.11
C ARG A 71 -0.43 -16.76 -1.55
N PRO A 72 -0.72 -18.04 -1.27
CA PRO A 72 0.33 -18.97 -0.92
C PRO A 72 1.30 -19.09 -2.10
N LEU A 73 2.61 -19.00 -1.84
CA LEU A 73 3.66 -19.38 -2.78
C LEU A 73 3.45 -20.87 -3.12
N SER A 74 2.78 -21.13 -4.23
CA SER A 74 2.59 -22.46 -4.83
C SER A 74 3.77 -22.82 -5.70
#